data_AF-A0A2V5IGQ5-F1
#
_entry.id   AF-A0A2V5IGQ5-F1
#
_cell.length_a   1.000
_cell.length_b   1.000
_cell.length_c   1.000
_cell.angle_alpha   90.00
_cell.angle_beta   90.00
_cell.angle_gamma   90.00
#
_symmetry.space_group_name_H-M   'P 1'
#
loop_
_entity.id
_entity.type
_entity.pdbx_description
1 polymer ?
#
loop_
_entity_poly.entity_id
_entity_poly.type
_entity_poly.pdbx_seq_one_letter_code
_entity_poly.pdbx_strand_id
1 'polypeptide(L)'
;MEENWFPYLKRSFVQFYWVYLPAAMTLEQETRLSKFHGIKTPALGPSYPARQSHSTRTPDKIWATQTESWRGQEARLMLWAHFWRDEKAADFRFLIDNFTTYQNKVEVLSDVLVDIGALEWRDDFYRFHKVPCL
;
A
#
# COMPACT_ATOMS: atom_id res chain seq x y z
N MET A 1 16.08 6.03 -9.05
CA MET A 1 15.70 7.37 -8.56
C MET A 1 14.41 7.20 -7.78
N GLU A 2 14.42 7.45 -6.48
CA GLU A 2 13.17 7.53 -5.71
C GLU A 2 12.39 8.73 -6.25
N GLU A 3 11.31 8.44 -6.97
CA GLU A 3 10.42 9.46 -7.48
C GLU A 3 9.66 10.04 -6.29
N ASN A 4 9.80 11.36 -6.07
CA ASN A 4 9.17 12.04 -4.95
C ASN A 4 7.64 11.86 -5.02
N TRP A 5 7.09 11.03 -4.14
CA TRP A 5 5.66 10.70 -4.08
C TRP A 5 4.82 11.79 -3.39
N PHE A 6 5.45 12.71 -2.67
CA PHE A 6 4.79 13.76 -1.88
C PHE A 6 3.82 14.66 -2.69
N PRO A 7 4.07 15.02 -3.96
CA PRO A 7 3.13 15.80 -4.77
C PRO A 7 1.77 15.11 -4.98
N TYR A 8 1.71 13.77 -4.91
CA TYR A 8 0.48 13.00 -5.13
C TYR A 8 -0.46 13.02 -3.93
N LEU A 9 0.06 13.31 -2.73
CA LEU A 9 -0.73 13.40 -1.50
C LEU A 9 -1.90 14.38 -1.62
N LYS A 10 -1.68 15.53 -2.26
CA LYS A 10 -2.69 16.59 -2.42
C LYS A 10 -3.83 16.24 -3.37
N ARG A 11 -3.62 15.23 -4.22
CA ARG A 11 -4.54 14.89 -5.32
C ARG A 11 -5.19 13.52 -5.11
N SER A 12 -4.93 12.87 -3.99
CA SER A 12 -5.31 11.49 -3.74
C SER A 12 -6.02 11.36 -2.40
N PHE A 13 -6.98 10.45 -2.37
CA PHE A 13 -7.46 9.85 -1.13
C PHE A 13 -6.49 8.72 -0.78
N VAL A 14 -5.66 8.95 0.23
CA VAL A 14 -4.52 8.07 0.51
C VAL A 14 -4.93 7.04 1.55
N GLN A 15 -4.64 5.78 1.26
CA GLN A 15 -4.69 4.70 2.23
C GLN A 15 -3.26 4.31 2.58
N PHE A 16 -2.94 4.23 3.86
CA PHE A 16 -1.70 3.63 4.31
C PHE A 16 -2.00 2.28 4.94
N TYR A 17 -1.32 1.25 4.47
CA TYR A 17 -1.15 0.03 5.25
C TYR A 17 0.11 0.19 6.10
N TRP A 18 -0.07 0.22 7.41
CA TRP A 18 1.02 0.16 8.37
C TRP A 18 1.37 -1.30 8.56
N VAL A 19 2.55 -1.72 8.14
CA VAL A 19 2.98 -3.11 8.21
C VAL A 19 4.23 -3.21 9.09
N TYR A 20 4.11 -3.90 10.22
CA TYR A 20 5.24 -4.21 11.08
C TYR A 20 5.85 -5.54 10.65
N LEU A 21 7.09 -5.47 10.17
CA LEU A 21 7.85 -6.64 9.73
C LEU A 21 8.98 -6.92 10.72
N PRO A 22 9.42 -8.18 10.89
CA PRO A 22 10.63 -8.48 11.65
C PRO A 22 11.81 -7.69 11.09
N ALA A 23 12.66 -7.11 11.94
CA ALA A 23 13.82 -6.35 11.49
C ALA A 23 14.82 -7.22 10.72
N ALA A 24 14.96 -8.49 11.13
CA ALA A 24 15.74 -9.50 10.43
C ALA A 24 14.83 -10.34 9.52
N MET A 25 14.62 -9.87 8.28
CA MET A 25 13.96 -10.66 7.25
C MET A 25 14.97 -11.57 6.53
N THR A 26 14.51 -12.75 6.10
CA THR A 26 15.28 -13.60 5.20
C THR A 26 15.22 -13.07 3.76
N LEU A 27 16.21 -13.41 2.94
CA LEU A 27 16.25 -13.02 1.52
C LEU A 27 14.98 -13.48 0.75
N GLU A 28 14.42 -14.64 1.12
CA GLU A 28 13.19 -15.13 0.53
C GLU A 28 12.00 -14.22 0.86
N GLN A 29 11.85 -13.81 2.12
CA GLN A 29 10.81 -12.89 2.55
C GLN A 29 10.95 -11.53 1.87
N GLU A 30 12.17 -10.98 1.79
CA GLU A 30 12.43 -9.72 1.08
C GLU A 30 12.08 -9.81 -0.41
N THR A 31 12.44 -10.92 -1.06
CA THR A 31 12.16 -11.15 -2.47
C THR A 31 10.66 -11.27 -2.73
N ARG A 32 9.94 -12.01 -1.89
CA ARG A 32 8.47 -12.14 -1.99
C ARG A 32 7.80 -10.80 -1.76
N LEU A 33 8.21 -10.07 -0.72
CA LEU A 33 7.70 -8.73 -0.45
C LEU A 33 7.95 -7.81 -1.63
N SER A 34 9.16 -7.80 -2.20
CA SER A 34 9.53 -6.96 -3.35
C SER A 34 8.64 -7.21 -4.58
N LYS A 35 8.36 -8.49 -4.89
CA LYS A 35 7.49 -8.89 -6.02
C LYS A 35 6.03 -8.46 -5.84
N PHE A 36 5.53 -8.40 -4.61
CA PHE A 36 4.18 -7.95 -4.36
C PHE A 36 4.11 -6.42 -4.36
N HIS A 37 3.34 -5.84 -5.25
CA HIS A 37 3.20 -4.39 -5.39
C HIS A 37 1.93 -3.82 -4.76
N GLY A 38 1.24 -4.63 -3.95
CA GLY A 38 -0.01 -4.26 -3.30
C GLY A 38 -1.18 -4.25 -4.27
N ILE A 39 -2.29 -3.67 -3.82
CA ILE A 39 -3.52 -3.54 -4.61
C ILE A 39 -3.30 -2.62 -5.81
N LYS A 40 -3.16 -3.21 -7.00
CA LYS A 40 -3.04 -2.48 -8.28
C LYS A 40 -4.39 -2.38 -8.97
N THR A 41 -4.69 -1.18 -9.47
CA THR A 41 -5.80 -0.95 -10.39
C THR A 41 -5.32 -1.26 -11.83
N PRO A 42 -6.18 -1.79 -12.71
CA PRO A 42 -5.82 -2.03 -14.10
C PRO A 42 -5.28 -0.75 -14.76
N ALA A 43 -4.18 -0.89 -15.51
CA ALA A 43 -3.72 0.19 -16.37
C ALA A 43 -4.73 0.34 -17.52
N LEU A 44 -5.45 1.46 -17.53
CA LEU A 44 -6.31 1.78 -18.65
C LEU A 44 -5.41 2.28 -19.80
N GLY A 45 -5.60 1.72 -20.99
CA GLY A 45 -4.79 2.06 -22.17
C GLY A 45 -4.86 3.55 -22.52
N PRO A 46 -4.00 4.04 -23.43
CA PRO A 46 -3.86 5.47 -23.74
C PRO A 46 -5.16 6.14 -24.22
N SER A 47 -6.11 5.36 -24.73
CA SER A 47 -7.42 5.84 -25.19
C SER A 47 -8.42 6.12 -24.06
N TYR A 48 -8.09 5.76 -22.82
CA TYR A 48 -8.98 5.92 -21.68
C TYR A 48 -8.67 7.22 -20.92
N PRO A 49 -9.69 8.05 -20.63
CA PRO A 49 -9.49 9.25 -19.84
C PRO A 49 -8.93 8.93 -18.44
N ALA A 50 -7.91 9.67 -17.99
CA ALA A 50 -7.33 9.51 -16.65
C ALA A 50 -8.37 9.57 -15.51
N ARG A 51 -9.46 10.32 -15.71
CA ARG A 51 -10.62 10.36 -14.79
C ARG A 51 -11.29 9.00 -14.56
N GLN A 52 -11.11 8.02 -15.44
CA GLN A 52 -11.66 6.67 -15.27
C GLN A 52 -10.73 5.78 -14.44
N SER A 53 -9.49 6.20 -14.19
CA SER A 53 -8.59 5.48 -13.28
C SER A 53 -9.11 5.54 -11.86
N HIS A 54 -8.98 4.41 -11.14
CA HIS A 54 -9.28 4.34 -9.71
C HIS A 54 -8.09 4.80 -8.86
N SER A 55 -6.87 4.77 -9.41
CA SER A 55 -5.65 5.23 -8.74
C SER A 55 -5.01 6.42 -9.47
N THR A 56 -4.29 7.24 -8.72
CA THR A 56 -3.48 8.34 -9.27
C THR A 56 -2.02 7.95 -9.46
N ARG A 57 -1.59 6.85 -8.84
CA ARG A 57 -0.23 6.30 -8.86
C ARG A 57 -0.26 4.81 -8.46
N THR A 58 0.77 4.07 -8.85
CA THR A 58 1.05 2.76 -8.24
C THR A 58 1.34 2.88 -6.74
N PRO A 59 1.03 1.85 -5.95
CA PRO A 59 1.36 1.84 -4.53
C PRO A 59 2.86 1.96 -4.28
N ASP A 60 3.23 2.60 -3.18
CA ASP A 60 4.63 2.86 -2.82
C ASP A 60 4.96 2.33 -1.41
N LYS A 61 6.16 1.78 -1.23
CA LYS A 61 6.62 1.21 0.04
C LYS A 61 7.64 2.13 0.68
N ILE A 62 7.24 2.75 1.78
CA ILE A 62 8.06 3.72 2.51
C ILE A 62 8.52 3.06 3.79
N TRP A 63 9.81 2.84 3.92
CA TRP A 63 10.39 2.18 5.08
C TRP A 63 10.80 3.19 6.14
N ALA A 64 10.50 2.88 7.40
CA ALA A 64 11.13 3.57 8.51
C ALA A 64 12.64 3.36 8.45
N THR A 65 13.42 4.41 8.73
CA THR A 65 14.89 4.32 8.74
C THR A 65 15.39 3.51 9.93
N GLN A 66 14.69 3.58 11.05
CA GLN A 66 15.04 2.93 12.31
C GLN A 66 14.12 1.74 12.58
N THR A 67 14.63 0.78 13.33
CA THR A 67 13.86 -0.31 13.92
C THR A 67 13.31 0.12 15.28
N GLU A 68 12.27 -0.58 15.74
CA GLU A 68 11.67 -0.36 17.05
C GLU A 68 11.31 -1.69 17.72
N SER A 69 11.15 -1.67 19.04
CA SER A 69 10.67 -2.84 19.77
C SER A 69 9.15 -2.94 19.64
N TRP A 70 8.67 -3.98 18.97
CA TRP A 70 7.25 -4.29 18.82
C TRP A 70 6.93 -5.60 19.54
N ARG A 71 6.14 -5.52 20.61
CA ARG A 71 5.70 -6.69 21.40
C ARG A 71 6.84 -7.62 21.84
N GLY A 72 8.00 -7.05 22.17
CA GLY A 72 9.19 -7.81 22.62
C GLY A 72 10.07 -8.36 21.50
N GLN A 73 9.79 -8.03 20.23
CA GLN A 73 10.64 -8.36 19.08
C GLN A 73 11.12 -7.09 18.40
N GLU A 74 12.29 -7.14 17.75
CA GLU A 74 12.77 -6.03 16.94
C GLU A 74 12.04 -6.03 15.59
N ALA A 75 11.35 -4.93 15.29
CA ALA A 75 10.53 -4.78 14.11
C ALA A 75 10.92 -3.52 13.33
N ARG A 76 10.54 -3.50 12.06
CA ARG A 76 10.66 -2.35 11.18
C ARG A 76 9.32 -2.04 10.55
N LEU A 77 8.88 -0.80 10.69
CA LEU A 77 7.66 -0.31 10.06
C LEU A 77 7.89 -0.06 8.56
N MET A 78 6.96 -0.57 7.75
CA MET A 78 6.77 -0.17 6.36
C MET A 78 5.39 0.48 6.22
N LEU A 79 5.35 1.72 5.75
CA LEU A 79 4.15 2.37 5.27
C LEU A 79 3.94 2.03 3.80
N TRP A 80 2.90 1.27 3.50
CA TRP A 80 2.48 1.02 2.13
C TRP A 80 1.40 2.01 1.72
N ALA A 81 1.78 2.99 0.90
CA ALA A 81 0.89 4.04 0.44
C ALA A 81 0.14 3.60 -0.82
N HIS A 82 -1.19 3.60 -0.78
CA HIS A 82 -2.08 3.44 -1.93
C HIS A 82 -2.75 4.77 -2.24
N PHE A 83 -2.71 5.18 -3.50
CA PHE A 83 -3.15 6.50 -3.94
C PHE A 83 -4.43 6.37 -4.75
N TRP A 84 -5.57 6.46 -4.08
CA TRP A 84 -6.88 6.41 -4.71
C TRP A 84 -7.25 7.79 -5.25
N ARG A 85 -8.01 7.83 -6.34
CA ARG A 85 -8.53 9.09 -6.89
C ARG A 85 -9.44 9.81 -5.88
N ASP A 86 -10.32 9.03 -5.25
CA ASP A 86 -11.29 9.47 -4.25
C ASP A 86 -11.71 8.27 -3.39
N GLU A 87 -12.58 8.51 -2.41
CA GLU A 87 -13.08 7.48 -1.49
C GLU A 87 -13.83 6.36 -2.22
N LYS A 88 -14.67 6.69 -3.20
CA LYS A 88 -15.42 5.70 -3.98
C LYS A 88 -14.49 4.83 -4.83
N ALA A 89 -13.43 5.39 -5.38
CA ALA A 89 -12.44 4.64 -6.12
C ALA A 89 -11.67 3.66 -5.22
N ALA A 90 -11.54 3.97 -3.92
CA ALA A 90 -10.91 3.08 -2.95
C ALA A 90 -11.71 1.81 -2.67
N ASP A 91 -13.02 1.78 -2.97
CA ASP A 91 -13.85 0.56 -2.85
C ASP A 91 -13.41 -0.54 -3.82
N PHE A 92 -12.59 -0.21 -4.83
CA PHE A 92 -11.97 -1.19 -5.72
C PHE A 92 -11.19 -2.28 -4.95
N ARG A 93 -10.71 -1.99 -3.74
CA ARG A 93 -10.03 -2.96 -2.87
C ARG A 93 -10.91 -4.14 -2.45
N PHE A 94 -12.22 -3.97 -2.46
CA PHE A 94 -13.19 -5.02 -2.12
C PHE A 94 -13.64 -5.85 -3.33
N LEU A 95 -13.16 -5.52 -4.54
CA LEU A 95 -13.44 -6.31 -5.73
C LEU A 95 -12.72 -7.66 -5.62
N ILE A 96 -13.41 -8.73 -6.04
CA ILE A 96 -12.87 -10.09 -6.07
C ILE A 96 -11.61 -10.12 -6.94
N ASP A 97 -10.51 -10.61 -6.39
CA ASP A 97 -9.23 -10.77 -7.08
C ASP A 97 -9.03 -12.22 -7.51
N ASN A 98 -9.31 -13.15 -6.60
CA ASN A 98 -9.20 -14.57 -6.84
C ASN A 98 -10.60 -15.18 -6.98
N PHE A 99 -10.98 -15.50 -8.23
CA PHE A 99 -12.28 -16.10 -8.53
C PHE A 99 -12.41 -17.56 -8.06
N THR A 100 -11.30 -18.22 -7.73
CA THR A 100 -11.32 -19.60 -7.21
C THR A 100 -11.61 -19.63 -5.71
N THR A 101 -11.00 -18.74 -4.94
CA THR A 101 -11.21 -18.63 -3.49
C THR A 101 -12.26 -17.59 -3.10
N TYR A 102 -12.79 -16.85 -4.10
CA TYR A 102 -13.68 -15.70 -3.92
C TYR A 102 -13.11 -14.58 -3.03
N GLN A 103 -11.78 -14.53 -2.89
CA GLN A 103 -11.13 -13.53 -2.06
C GLN A 103 -11.08 -12.16 -2.74
N ASN A 104 -11.32 -11.13 -1.93
CA ASN A 104 -11.11 -9.75 -2.36
C ASN A 104 -9.61 -9.35 -2.27
N LYS A 105 -9.27 -8.19 -2.82
CA LYS A 105 -7.86 -7.74 -2.91
C LYS A 105 -7.23 -7.46 -1.53
N VAL A 106 -8.03 -7.08 -0.53
CA VAL A 106 -7.54 -6.87 0.84
C VAL A 106 -7.20 -8.21 1.49
N GLU A 107 -8.01 -9.24 1.27
CA GLU A 107 -7.74 -10.60 1.77
C GLU A 107 -6.48 -11.19 1.14
N VAL A 108 -6.33 -11.06 -0.18
CA VAL A 108 -5.09 -11.48 -0.88
C VAL A 108 -3.86 -10.72 -0.33
N LEU A 109 -3.98 -9.43 -0.06
CA LEU A 109 -2.91 -8.66 0.57
C LEU A 109 -2.60 -9.17 1.98
N SER A 110 -3.63 -9.46 2.79
CA SER A 110 -3.48 -10.01 4.14
C SER A 110 -2.73 -11.35 4.12
N ASP A 111 -3.12 -12.27 3.23
CA ASP A 111 -2.47 -13.58 3.09
C ASP A 111 -0.99 -13.42 2.74
N VAL A 112 -0.66 -12.52 1.80
CA VAL A 112 0.72 -12.22 1.44
C VAL A 112 1.51 -11.66 2.62
N LEU A 113 0.92 -10.77 3.44
CA LEU A 113 1.58 -10.23 4.62
C LEU A 113 1.84 -11.31 5.69
N VAL A 114 0.87 -12.21 5.91
CA VAL A 114 1.02 -13.35 6.81
C VAL A 114 2.13 -14.27 6.33
N ASP A 115 2.15 -14.62 5.04
CA ASP A 115 3.16 -15.48 4.42
C ASP A 115 4.57 -14.89 4.50
N ILE A 116 4.69 -13.57 4.44
CA ILE A 116 5.98 -12.86 4.58
C ILE A 116 6.42 -12.79 6.05
N GLY A 117 5.53 -13.11 7.00
CA GLY A 117 5.79 -13.07 8.43
C GLY A 117 5.61 -11.68 9.05
N ALA A 118 4.67 -10.88 8.51
CA ALA A 118 4.28 -9.63 9.15
C ALA A 118 3.79 -9.90 10.59
N LEU A 119 4.32 -9.14 11.53
CA LEU A 119 3.96 -9.23 12.94
C LEU A 119 2.58 -8.67 13.20
N GLU A 120 2.26 -7.58 12.51
CA GLU A 120 0.99 -6.88 12.58
C GLU A 120 0.83 -5.99 11.35
N TRP A 121 -0.41 -5.78 10.94
CA TRP A 121 -0.72 -4.71 10.00
C TRP A 121 -2.09 -4.09 10.30
N ARG A 122 -2.24 -2.83 9.91
CA ARG A 122 -3.51 -2.10 9.94
C ARG A 122 -3.59 -1.15 8.75
N ASP A 123 -4.79 -0.70 8.40
CA ASP A 123 -4.97 0.32 7.39
C ASP A 123 -5.66 1.57 7.94
N ASP A 124 -5.25 2.72 7.41
CA ASP A 124 -5.79 4.03 7.78
C ASP A 124 -5.94 4.89 6.52
N PHE A 125 -7.01 5.70 6.48
CA PHE A 125 -7.28 6.62 5.38
C PHE A 125 -6.99 8.07 5.77
N TYR A 126 -6.38 8.80 4.84
CA TYR A 126 -6.00 10.20 5.04
C TYR A 126 -6.36 11.06 3.83
N ARG A 127 -6.79 12.28 4.11
CA ARG A 127 -6.90 13.37 3.15
C ARG A 127 -5.89 14.44 3.51
N PHE A 128 -5.00 14.75 2.56
CA PHE A 128 -3.97 15.75 2.77
C PHE A 128 -4.42 17.09 2.21
N HIS A 129 -4.28 18.13 3.03
CA HIS A 129 -4.56 19.51 2.64
C HIS A 129 -3.27 20.32 2.67
N LYS A 130 -3.11 21.22 1.70
CA LYS A 130 -1.98 22.16 1.71
C LYS A 130 -2.22 23.16 2.85
N VAL A 131 -1.31 23.20 3.81
CA VAL A 131 -1.26 24.29 4.78
C VAL A 131 -0.66 25.53 4.08
N PRO A 132 -1.30 26.71 4.13
CA PRO A 132 -0.70 27.94 3.63
C PRO A 132 0.60 28.22 4.39
N CYS A 133 1.69 28.51 3.68
CA CYS A 133 2.86 29.10 4.33
C CYS A 133 2.50 30.56 4.65
N LEU A 134 2.62 30.95 5.93
CA LEU A 134 2.54 32.33 6.37
C LEU A 134 3.80 33.10 5.94
#